data_AF-A0AAY5JWY8-F1
#
_entry.id   AF-A0AAY5JWY8-F1
#
_cell.length_a   1.000
_cell.length_b   1.000
_cell.length_c   1.000
_cell.angle_alpha   90.00
_cell.angle_beta   90.00
_cell.angle_gamma   90.00
#
_symmetry.space_group_name_H-M   'P 1'
#
loop_
_entity.id
_entity.type
_entity.pdbx_description
1 polymer ?
#
loop_
_entity_poly.entity_id
_entity_poly.type
_entity_poly.pdbx_seq_one_letter_code
_entity_poly.pdbx_strand_id
1 'polypeptide(L)' 'MAPKPLAPFAKRMFKGIVLLEVAGVLGAYGLYYKMNTSQDFRNSMNNSLPSVLEVYYKSNEYAGVYGIREKDLEDWSKKA' A
#
# COMPACT_ATOMS: atom_id res chain seq x y z
N MET A 1 -36.53 8.10 -32.48
CA MET A 1 -36.13 7.11 -31.45
C MET A 1 -35.62 7.90 -30.26
N ALA A 2 -36.32 7.91 -29.13
CA ALA A 2 -35.89 8.69 -27.96
C ALA A 2 -34.59 8.11 -27.38
N PRO A 3 -33.58 8.93 -27.01
CA PRO A 3 -32.33 8.42 -26.45
C PRO A 3 -32.62 7.69 -25.13
N LYS A 4 -32.10 6.47 -24.97
CA LYS A 4 -32.20 5.72 -23.71
C LYS A 4 -31.53 6.53 -22.60
N PRO A 5 -32.13 6.69 -21.40
CA PRO A 5 -31.52 7.45 -20.33
C PRO A 5 -30.22 6.75 -19.89
N LEU A 6 -29.08 7.44 -20.03
CA LEU A 6 -27.76 6.92 -19.66
C LEU A 6 -27.52 6.91 -18.14
N ALA A 7 -28.36 7.62 -17.38
CA ALA A 7 -28.23 7.80 -15.94
C ALA A 7 -28.18 6.48 -15.11
N PRO A 8 -28.99 5.44 -15.40
CA PRO A 8 -28.93 4.17 -14.67
C PRO A 8 -27.61 3.41 -14.90
N PHE A 9 -27.05 3.50 -16.11
CA PHE A 9 -25.75 2.89 -16.45
C PHE A 9 -24.61 3.62 -15.74
N ALA A 10 -24.59 4.96 -15.81
CA ALA A 10 -23.61 5.78 -15.10
C ALA A 10 -23.61 5.51 -13.59
N LYS A 11 -24.79 5.40 -12.97
CA LYS A 11 -24.93 5.07 -11.54
C LYS A 11 -24.34 3.70 -11.19
N ARG A 12 -24.47 2.70 -12.07
CA ARG A 12 -23.90 1.36 -11.86
C ARG A 12 -22.36 1.38 -11.99
N MET A 13 -21.84 2.09 -12.99
CA MET A 13 -20.40 2.28 -13.17
C MET A 13 -19.77 3.01 -11.98
N PHE A 14 -20.40 4.09 -11.53
CA PHE A 14 -19.93 4.85 -10.37
C PHE A 14 -19.83 3.98 -9.12
N LYS A 15 -20.86 3.18 -8.81
CA LYS A 15 -20.81 2.23 -7.68
C LYS A 15 -19.66 1.22 -7.82
N GLY A 16 -19.40 0.73 -9.03
CA GLY A 16 -18.28 -0.17 -9.28
C GLY A 16 -16.93 0.47 -9.01
N ILE A 17 -16.74 1.72 -9.46
CA ILE A 17 -15.52 2.49 -9.22
C ILE A 17 -15.34 2.74 -7.71
N VAL A 18 -16.38 3.16 -7.00
CA VAL A 18 -16.32 3.39 -5.55
C VAL A 18 -15.94 2.11 -4.80
N LEU A 19 -16.51 0.96 -5.16
CA LEU A 19 -16.14 -0.32 -4.54
C LEU A 19 -14.67 -0.69 -4.82
N LEU A 20 -14.19 -0.43 -6.04
CA LEU A 20 -12.81 -0.68 -6.42
C LEU A 20 -11.83 0.23 -5.67
N GLU A 21 -12.16 1.53 -5.52
CA GLU A 21 -11.37 2.47 -4.72
C GLU A 21 -11.32 2.06 -3.25
N VAL A 22 -12.46 1.69 -2.65
CA VAL A 22 -12.51 1.21 -1.26
C VAL A 22 -11.66 -0.05 -1.09
N ALA A 23 -11.74 -1.01 -2.00
CA ALA A 23 -10.91 -2.20 -1.97
C ALA A 23 -9.41 -1.86 -2.09
N GLY A 24 -9.06 -0.90 -2.96
CA GLY A 24 -7.70 -0.41 -3.12
C GLY A 24 -7.13 0.21 -1.83
N VAL A 25 -7.90 1.09 -1.18
CA VAL A 25 -7.51 1.73 0.09
C VAL A 25 -7.34 0.69 1.20
N LEU A 26 -8.25 -0.27 1.32
CA LEU A 26 -8.14 -1.36 2.30
C LEU A 26 -6.91 -2.23 2.03
N GLY A 27 -6.61 -2.53 0.77
CA GLY A 27 -5.42 -3.27 0.38
C GLY A 27 -4.12 -2.53 0.75
N ALA A 28 -4.04 -1.24 0.42
CA ALA A 28 -2.90 -0.39 0.76
C ALA A 28 -2.71 -0.28 2.28
N TYR A 29 -3.78 -0.08 3.05
CA TYR A 29 -3.74 -0.04 4.51
C TYR A 29 -3.27 -1.38 5.10
N GLY A 30 -3.83 -2.51 4.63
CA GLY A 30 -3.44 -3.83 5.10
C GLY A 30 -1.97 -4.14 4.81
N LEU A 31 -1.47 -3.71 3.64
CA LEU A 31 -0.07 -3.81 3.29
C LEU A 31 0.82 -2.97 4.21
N TYR A 32 0.46 -1.70 4.42
CA TYR A 32 1.18 -0.81 5.33
C TYR A 32 1.18 -1.34 6.77
N TYR A 33 0.04 -1.85 7.24
CA TYR A 33 -0.08 -2.44 8.58
C TYR A 33 0.85 -3.64 8.77
N LYS A 34 0.94 -4.53 7.78
CA LYS A 34 1.89 -5.66 7.82
C LYS A 34 3.34 -5.19 7.81
N MET A 35 3.69 -4.21 6.97
CA MET A 35 5.02 -3.62 6.96
C MET A 35 5.35 -2.94 8.28
N ASN A 36 4.41 -2.26 8.92
CA ASN A 36 4.64 -1.59 10.20
C ASN A 36 4.85 -2.60 11.35
N THR A 37 4.12 -3.72 11.33
CA THR A 37 4.12 -4.69 12.42
C THR A 37 5.28 -5.70 12.34
N SER A 38 5.72 -6.08 11.13
CA SER A 38 6.67 -7.18 10.95
C SER A 38 7.90 -6.78 10.15
N GLN A 39 9.07 -6.86 10.79
CA GLN A 39 10.36 -6.69 10.14
C GLN A 39 10.68 -7.79 9.12
N ASP A 40 10.30 -9.03 9.39
CA ASP A 40 10.51 -10.13 8.44
C ASP A 40 9.68 -9.95 7.16
N PHE A 41 8.47 -9.38 7.29
CA PHE A 41 7.67 -9.00 6.12
C PHE A 41 8.35 -7.88 5.31
N ARG A 42 8.95 -6.89 5.98
CA ARG A 42 9.77 -5.87 5.32
C ARG A 42 10.98 -6.49 4.61
N ASN A 43 11.64 -7.50 5.18
CA ASN A 43 12.72 -8.22 4.53
C ASN A 43 12.25 -8.97 3.26
N SER A 44 11.10 -9.65 3.35
CA SER A 44 10.49 -10.27 2.18
C SER A 44 10.19 -9.24 1.08
N MET A 45 9.69 -8.06 1.46
CA MET A 45 9.46 -6.97 0.51
C MET A 45 10.74 -6.37 -0.04
N ASN A 46 11.82 -6.31 0.72
CA ASN A 46 13.13 -5.87 0.24
C ASN A 46 13.60 -6.77 -0.93
N ASN A 47 13.35 -8.07 -0.85
CA ASN A 47 13.70 -9.03 -1.90
C ASN A 47 12.70 -9.05 -3.06
N SER A 48 11.41 -8.85 -2.80
CA SER A 48 10.34 -9.02 -3.80
C SER A 48 9.98 -7.72 -4.52
N LEU A 49 9.81 -6.64 -3.77
CA LEU A 49 9.28 -5.35 -4.22
C LEU A 49 9.98 -4.18 -3.50
N PRO A 50 11.29 -3.97 -3.75
CA PRO A 50 12.08 -2.98 -3.02
C PRO A 50 11.54 -1.55 -3.14
N SER A 51 10.95 -1.19 -4.29
CA SER A 51 10.36 0.14 -4.50
C SER A 51 9.19 0.42 -3.56
N VAL A 52 8.38 -0.59 -3.24
CA VAL A 52 7.23 -0.45 -2.33
C VAL A 52 7.71 -0.26 -0.89
N LEU A 53 8.75 -1.01 -0.51
CA LEU A 53 9.39 -0.85 0.78
C LEU A 53 10.06 0.52 0.94
N GLU A 54 10.67 1.05 -0.13
CA GLU A 54 11.28 2.38 -0.12
C GLU A 54 10.23 3.48 0.11
N VAL A 55 9.06 3.38 -0.53
CA VAL A 55 7.93 4.29 -0.29
C VAL A 55 7.47 4.20 1.16
N TYR A 56 7.40 3.01 1.74
CA TYR A 56 7.08 2.84 3.15
C TYR A 56 8.08 3.58 4.05
N TYR A 57 9.39 3.43 3.82
CA TYR A 57 10.39 4.16 4.61
C TYR A 57 10.26 5.68 4.44
N LYS A 58 10.23 6.18 3.20
CA LYS A 58 10.11 7.62 2.94
C LYS A 58 8.85 8.22 3.56
N SER A 59 7.73 7.52 3.49
CA SER A 59 6.48 7.99 4.08
C SER A 59 6.58 8.13 5.60
N ASN A 60 7.25 7.19 6.28
CA ASN A 60 7.50 7.26 7.71
C ASN A 60 8.50 8.37 8.07
N GLU A 61 9.57 8.52 7.27
CA GLU A 61 10.56 9.59 7.44
C GLU A 61 9.91 10.98 7.26
N TYR A 62 9.00 11.14 6.30
CA TYR A 62 8.22 12.37 6.12
C TYR A 62 7.25 12.62 7.28
N ALA A 63 6.74 11.56 7.92
CA ALA A 63 5.91 11.66 9.11
C ALA A 63 6.74 11.89 10.41
N GLY A 64 8.07 12.00 10.30
CA GLY A 64 8.97 12.21 11.43
C GLY A 64 9.36 10.94 12.18
N VAL A 65 9.01 9.75 11.65
CA VAL A 65 9.37 8.45 12.21
C VAL A 65 10.63 7.94 11.51
N TYR A 66 11.78 8.19 12.14
CA TYR A 66 13.10 7.79 11.64
C TYR A 66 13.63 6.52 12.33
N GLY A 67 14.69 5.92 11.80
CA GLY A 67 15.38 4.79 12.43
C GLY A 67 14.88 3.40 12.00
N ILE A 68 13.73 3.31 11.33
CA ILE A 68 13.16 2.02 10.90
C ILE A 68 14.07 1.37 9.83
N ARG A 69 14.51 2.15 8.84
CA ARG A 69 15.36 1.64 7.74
C ARG A 69 16.70 1.16 8.27
N GLU A 70 17.33 1.96 9.13
CA GLU A 70 18.65 1.70 9.68
C GLU A 70 18.62 0.42 10.52
N LYS A 71 17.62 0.28 11.39
CA LYS A 71 17.40 -0.91 12.21
C LYS A 71 17.19 -2.15 11.35
N ASP A 72 16.36 -2.05 10.31
CA ASP A 72 16.12 -3.17 9.41
C ASP A 72 17.39 -3.61 8.67
N LEU A 73 18.18 -2.66 8.15
CA LEU A 73 19.45 -2.97 7.48
C LEU A 73 20.47 -3.59 8.44
N GLU A 74 20.57 -3.07 9.66
CA GLU A 74 21.46 -3.61 10.70
C GLU A 74 21.08 -5.06 11.03
N ASP A 75 19.80 -5.32 11.30
CA ASP A 75 19.31 -6.66 11.64
C ASP A 75 19.45 -7.65 10.48
N TRP A 76 19.27 -7.20 9.23
CA TRP A 76 19.46 -8.06 8.06
C TRP A 76 20.93 -8.34 7.78
N SER A 77 21.82 -7.36 7.99
CA SER A 77 23.27 -7.55 7.84
C SER A 77 23.86 -8.53 8.86
N LYS A 78 23.29 -8.63 10.06
CA LYS A 78 23.68 -9.59 11.10
C LYS A 78 23.21 -11.02 10.83
N LYS A 79 22.20 -11.18 9.96
CA LYS A 79 21.63 -12.48 9.57
C LYS A 79 22.32 -13.08 8.33
N ALA A 80 23.12 -12.29 7.61
CA ALA A 80 23.91 -12.70 6.44
C ALA A 80 25.27 -13.28 6.84
#